data_AF-A0A8B6F103-F1
#
_entry.id   AF-A0A8B6F103-F1
#
_cell.length_a   1.000
_cell.length_b   1.000
_cell.length_c   1.000
_cell.angle_alpha   90.00
_cell.angle_beta   90.00
_cell.angle_gamma   90.00
#
_symmetry.space_group_name_H-M   'P 1'
#
loop_
_entity.id
_entity.type
_entity.pdbx_description
1 polymer ?
#
loop_
_entity_poly.entity_id
_entity_poly.type
_entity_poly.pdbx_seq_one_letter_code
_entity_poly.pdbx_strand_id
1 'polypeptide(L)'
;MPCSYEGKKGYVRYCCEAVITRPWKFDETFREPFTVIRHLDCNEFADALNPIADSVDQKVEGLCCCKCSEEGSMTVKIQINKTAFVPGEPLIYEFSVDNRSQNVIKKIDFILRQNATFAGYSDRMLSSGKPHFHTKKASFKLFNEKVEIPVNQYKSFKGAATIPAIPPTGLAGCNIIEIDYNVIVSCYF
;
A
#
# COMPACT_ATOMS: atom_id res chain seq x y z
N MET A 1 -2.72 21.92 4.66
CA MET A 1 -2.35 21.21 5.89
C MET A 1 -2.51 19.71 5.64
N PRO A 2 -1.51 18.87 5.96
CA PRO A 2 -1.59 17.43 5.75
C PRO A 2 -2.60 16.76 6.69
N CYS A 3 -3.06 15.56 6.32
CA CYS A 3 -3.86 14.73 7.22
C CYS A 3 -3.03 14.27 8.42
N SER A 4 -3.69 14.03 9.54
CA SER A 4 -3.10 13.29 10.66
C SER A 4 -2.66 11.90 10.22
N TYR A 5 -1.51 11.47 10.71
CA TYR A 5 -0.93 10.17 10.40
C TYR A 5 -0.13 9.66 11.61
N GLU A 6 -0.21 8.36 11.87
CA GLU A 6 0.51 7.70 12.94
C GLU A 6 1.33 6.55 12.39
N GLY A 7 2.65 6.63 12.52
CA GLY A 7 3.57 5.59 12.08
C GLY A 7 4.74 5.42 13.05
N LYS A 8 5.33 4.23 13.07
CA LYS A 8 6.47 3.91 13.95
C LYS A 8 7.71 4.80 13.70
N LYS A 9 7.83 5.35 12.50
CA LYS A 9 8.99 6.15 12.04
C LYS A 9 8.67 7.64 11.83
N GLY A 10 7.44 8.06 12.09
CA GLY A 10 7.01 9.44 11.94
C GLY A 10 5.49 9.56 12.10
N TYR A 11 5.03 10.74 12.49
CA TYR A 11 3.62 11.06 12.68
C TYR A 11 3.33 12.50 12.27
N VAL A 12 2.05 12.78 12.00
CA VAL A 12 1.49 14.12 11.84
C VAL A 12 0.41 14.25 12.91
N ARG A 13 0.69 15.03 13.96
CA ARG A 13 -0.21 15.25 15.10
C ARG A 13 -0.58 16.72 15.19
N TYR A 14 -1.86 16.97 15.48
CA TYR A 14 -2.37 18.30 15.77
C TYR A 14 -2.83 18.33 17.22
N CYS A 15 -2.53 19.43 17.90
CA CYS A 15 -3.01 19.69 19.25
C CYS A 15 -3.43 21.16 19.37
N CYS A 16 -4.46 21.40 20.18
CA CYS A 16 -4.83 22.72 20.62
C CYS A 16 -4.10 22.99 21.94
N GLU A 17 -3.39 24.11 22.02
CA GLU A 17 -2.68 24.53 23.23
C GLU A 17 -3.38 25.74 23.84
N ALA A 18 -3.76 25.65 25.11
CA ALA A 18 -4.27 26.76 25.91
C ALA A 18 -3.25 27.09 27.01
N VAL A 19 -2.86 28.36 27.09
CA VAL A 19 -1.87 28.84 28.07
C VAL A 19 -2.54 29.86 29.00
N ILE A 20 -2.49 29.60 30.29
CA ILE A 20 -2.95 30.51 31.35
C ILE A 20 -1.72 31.22 31.92
N THR A 21 -1.55 32.48 31.55
CA THR A 21 -0.43 33.30 32.05
C THR A 21 -0.67 33.79 33.47
N ARG A 22 0.32 33.62 34.34
CA ARG A 22 0.21 33.98 35.77
C ARG A 22 1.33 34.94 36.19
N PRO A 23 1.04 36.15 36.67
CA PRO A 23 2.05 37.18 36.90
C PRO A 23 3.17 36.84 37.89
N TRP A 24 2.97 35.84 38.77
CA TRP A 24 3.90 35.47 39.84
C TRP A 24 4.18 33.95 39.91
N LYS A 25 3.78 33.20 38.87
CA LYS A 25 3.94 31.74 38.78
C LYS A 25 4.24 31.34 37.35
N PHE A 26 4.73 30.13 37.14
CA PHE A 26 4.83 29.57 35.81
C PHE A 26 3.44 29.46 35.16
N ASP A 27 3.40 29.75 33.88
CA ASP A 27 2.22 29.61 33.05
C ASP A 27 1.73 28.16 33.06
N GLU A 28 0.42 27.99 33.06
CA GLU A 28 -0.21 26.68 32.97
C GLU A 28 -0.60 26.39 31.52
N THR A 29 -0.01 25.33 30.96
CA THR A 29 -0.24 24.92 29.58
C THR A 29 -1.09 23.64 29.55
N PHE A 30 -2.21 23.68 28.84
CA PHE A 30 -3.07 22.54 28.53
C PHE A 30 -2.97 22.22 27.05
N ARG A 31 -2.82 20.94 26.69
CA ARG A 31 -2.73 20.48 25.30
C ARG A 31 -3.74 19.37 25.05
N GLU A 32 -4.63 19.58 24.08
CA GLU A 32 -5.63 18.58 23.68
C GLU A 32 -5.38 18.14 22.22
N PRO A 33 -5.12 16.85 21.94
CA PRO A 33 -4.90 16.36 20.59
C PRO A 33 -6.22 16.26 19.79
N PHE A 34 -6.15 16.47 18.47
CA PHE A 34 -7.27 16.24 17.57
C PHE A 34 -6.82 15.70 16.21
N THR A 35 -7.72 15.03 15.49
CA THR A 35 -7.46 14.43 14.19
C THR A 35 -7.87 15.37 13.06
N VAL A 36 -6.99 15.55 12.09
CA VAL A 36 -7.26 16.31 10.87
C VAL A 36 -7.37 15.34 9.72
N ILE A 37 -8.51 15.35 9.03
CA ILE A 37 -8.72 14.60 7.80
C ILE A 37 -8.97 15.62 6.70
N ARG A 38 -8.07 15.68 5.74
CA ARG A 38 -8.28 16.41 4.49
C ARG A 38 -8.99 15.48 3.52
N HIS A 39 -10.14 15.92 3.01
CA HIS A 39 -10.77 15.24 1.90
C HIS A 39 -9.93 15.43 0.65
N LEU A 40 -9.57 14.32 0.02
CA LEU A 40 -9.02 14.30 -1.33
C LEU A 40 -10.19 14.07 -2.27
N ASP A 41 -10.46 15.01 -3.17
CA ASP A 41 -11.48 14.80 -4.19
C ASP A 41 -10.89 13.95 -5.31
N CYS A 42 -11.36 12.71 -5.43
CA CYS A 42 -10.92 11.81 -6.50
C CYS A 42 -11.23 12.36 -7.89
N ASN A 43 -12.21 13.25 -8.03
CA ASN A 43 -12.58 13.83 -9.32
C ASN A 43 -11.54 14.84 -9.84
N GLU A 44 -10.62 15.31 -9.01
CA GLU A 44 -9.51 16.17 -9.45
C GLU A 44 -8.48 15.43 -10.32
N PHE A 45 -8.49 14.09 -10.28
CA PHE A 45 -7.58 13.27 -11.07
C PHE A 45 -8.29 12.79 -12.35
N ALA A 46 -7.83 13.26 -13.50
CA ALA A 46 -8.42 12.92 -14.80
C ALA A 46 -8.51 11.40 -15.05
N ASP A 47 -7.56 10.64 -14.52
CA ASP A 47 -7.47 9.19 -14.69
C ASP A 47 -8.11 8.38 -13.53
N ALA A 48 -8.75 9.05 -12.56
CA ALA A 48 -9.30 8.41 -11.35
C ALA A 48 -10.30 7.29 -11.67
N LEU A 49 -11.09 7.48 -12.72
CA LEU A 49 -12.17 6.57 -13.14
C LEU A 49 -11.73 5.58 -14.23
N ASN A 50 -10.50 5.72 -14.74
CA ASN A 50 -10.01 4.86 -15.81
C ASN A 50 -9.72 3.47 -15.24
N PRO A 51 -10.29 2.40 -15.82
CA PRO A 51 -9.89 1.05 -15.49
C PRO A 51 -8.41 0.87 -15.79
N ILE A 52 -7.70 0.18 -14.92
CA ILE A 52 -6.32 -0.22 -15.16
C ILE A 52 -6.26 -1.72 -15.28
N ALA A 53 -5.55 -2.18 -16.31
CA ALA A 53 -5.24 -3.57 -16.53
C ALA A 53 -3.72 -3.70 -16.66
N ASP A 54 -3.17 -4.73 -16.02
CA ASP A 54 -1.75 -5.03 -16.07
C ASP A 54 -1.54 -6.53 -16.23
N SER A 55 -0.41 -6.92 -16.81
CA SER A 55 -0.02 -8.31 -17.00
C SER A 55 1.45 -8.50 -16.70
N VAL A 56 1.74 -9.43 -15.80
CA VAL A 56 3.10 -9.72 -15.35
C VAL A 56 3.41 -11.18 -15.65
N ASP A 57 4.50 -11.38 -16.40
CA ASP A 57 5.11 -12.69 -16.61
C ASP A 57 6.24 -12.89 -15.61
N GLN A 58 6.14 -13.93 -14.79
CA GLN A 58 7.14 -14.27 -13.79
C GLN A 58 7.74 -15.64 -14.08
N LYS A 59 9.08 -15.69 -14.13
CA LYS A 59 9.82 -16.95 -14.15
C LYS A 59 9.75 -17.60 -12.77
N VAL A 60 9.45 -18.90 -12.73
CA VAL A 60 9.41 -19.70 -11.52
C VAL A 60 10.54 -20.71 -11.61
N GLU A 61 11.51 -20.59 -10.71
CA GLU A 61 12.64 -21.51 -10.64
C GLU A 61 12.16 -22.93 -10.31
N GLY A 62 12.78 -23.92 -10.96
CA GLY A 62 12.52 -25.32 -10.70
C GLY A 62 12.99 -25.75 -9.30
N LEU A 63 12.35 -26.77 -8.73
CA LEU A 63 12.56 -27.21 -7.36
C LEU A 63 13.91 -27.93 -7.13
N CYS A 64 14.66 -28.29 -8.18
CA CYS A 64 15.87 -29.11 -8.05
C CYS A 64 17.16 -28.31 -8.34
N CYS A 65 18.14 -28.47 -7.45
CA CYS A 65 19.46 -27.81 -7.42
C CYS A 65 20.38 -28.19 -8.59
N CYS A 66 19.95 -29.14 -9.42
CA CYS A 66 20.63 -29.53 -10.65
C CYS A 66 20.13 -28.64 -11.79
N LYS A 67 21.01 -28.20 -12.70
CA LYS A 67 20.66 -27.49 -13.96
C LYS A 67 19.77 -28.32 -14.94
N CYS A 68 19.14 -29.38 -14.44
CA CYS A 68 18.28 -30.31 -15.17
C CYS A 68 16.79 -29.99 -14.97
N SER A 69 16.45 -29.01 -14.13
CA SER A 69 15.07 -28.55 -13.95
C SER A 69 14.71 -27.56 -15.05
N GLU A 70 13.66 -27.83 -15.82
CA GLU A 70 13.12 -26.83 -16.76
C GLU A 70 12.57 -25.63 -15.98
N GLU A 71 12.99 -24.42 -16.38
CA GLU A 71 12.42 -23.18 -15.88
C GLU A 71 10.95 -23.09 -16.30
N GLY A 72 10.07 -22.93 -15.32
CA GLY A 72 8.64 -22.72 -15.54
C GLY A 72 8.32 -21.22 -15.65
N SER A 73 7.16 -20.89 -16.19
CA SER A 73 6.65 -19.52 -16.14
C SER A 73 5.24 -19.44 -15.58
N MET A 74 4.90 -18.31 -14.98
CA MET A 74 3.56 -18.01 -14.53
C MET A 74 3.18 -16.63 -15.04
N THR A 75 2.05 -16.53 -15.71
CA THR A 75 1.50 -15.26 -16.18
C THR A 75 0.32 -14.88 -15.31
N VAL A 76 0.37 -13.69 -14.72
CA VAL A 76 -0.74 -13.11 -13.96
C VAL A 76 -1.26 -11.88 -14.69
N LYS A 77 -2.56 -11.85 -14.95
CA LYS A 77 -3.24 -10.67 -15.49
C LYS A 77 -4.20 -10.13 -14.45
N ILE A 78 -4.23 -8.83 -14.25
CA ILE A 78 -5.12 -8.16 -13.31
C ILE A 78 -5.80 -6.98 -14.00
N GLN A 79 -7.07 -6.76 -13.67
CA GLN A 79 -7.84 -5.61 -14.05
C GLN A 79 -8.65 -5.13 -12.85
N ILE A 80 -8.65 -3.83 -12.61
CA ILE A 80 -9.51 -3.18 -11.61
C ILE A 80 -10.33 -2.08 -12.28
N ASN A 81 -11.51 -1.81 -11.72
CA ASN A 81 -12.49 -0.92 -12.35
C ASN A 81 -12.07 0.55 -12.42
N LYS A 82 -11.18 1.01 -11.53
CA LYS A 82 -10.70 2.39 -11.47
C LYS A 82 -9.43 2.50 -10.62
N THR A 83 -8.82 3.69 -10.55
CA THR A 83 -7.54 3.91 -9.85
C THR A 83 -7.68 4.70 -8.55
N ALA A 84 -8.77 5.45 -8.36
CA ALA A 84 -9.03 6.21 -7.14
C ALA A 84 -10.26 5.69 -6.40
N PHE A 85 -10.08 5.38 -5.12
CA PHE A 85 -11.13 4.83 -4.25
C PHE A 85 -11.20 5.60 -2.93
N VAL A 86 -12.40 5.67 -2.37
CA VAL A 86 -12.59 6.14 -0.98
C VAL A 86 -12.75 4.95 -0.02
N PRO A 87 -12.37 5.10 1.26
CA PRO A 87 -12.63 4.07 2.26
C PRO A 87 -14.11 3.67 2.31
N GLY A 88 -14.38 2.36 2.38
CA GLY A 88 -15.72 1.77 2.34
C GLY A 88 -16.24 1.47 0.94
N GLU A 89 -15.64 2.04 -0.11
CA GLU A 89 -16.05 1.78 -1.48
C GLU A 89 -15.65 0.37 -1.96
N PRO A 90 -16.47 -0.33 -2.78
CA PRO A 90 -16.07 -1.59 -3.40
C PRO A 90 -15.05 -1.37 -4.53
N LEU A 91 -13.90 -2.03 -4.41
CA LEU A 91 -12.96 -2.26 -5.50
C LEU A 91 -13.35 -3.54 -6.24
N ILE A 92 -13.73 -3.39 -7.50
CA ILE A 92 -14.09 -4.52 -8.37
C ILE A 92 -12.82 -4.97 -9.08
N TYR A 93 -12.49 -6.24 -8.94
CA TYR A 93 -11.30 -6.84 -9.52
C TYR A 93 -11.63 -8.06 -10.37
N GLU A 94 -10.84 -8.23 -11.42
CA GLU A 94 -10.73 -9.45 -12.19
C GLU A 94 -9.24 -9.78 -12.31
N PHE A 95 -8.82 -10.97 -11.93
CA PHE A 95 -7.47 -11.42 -12.18
C PHE A 95 -7.45 -12.88 -12.63
N SER A 96 -6.43 -13.24 -13.39
CA SER A 96 -6.24 -14.59 -13.89
C SER A 96 -4.80 -15.02 -13.77
N VAL A 97 -4.61 -16.31 -13.51
CA VAL A 97 -3.31 -16.94 -13.36
C VAL A 97 -3.23 -18.08 -14.37
N ASP A 98 -2.24 -18.01 -15.25
CA ASP A 98 -1.82 -19.09 -16.15
C ASP A 98 -0.56 -19.72 -15.57
N ASN A 99 -0.70 -20.92 -14.99
CA ASN A 99 0.39 -21.64 -14.36
C ASN A 99 1.05 -22.59 -15.36
N ARG A 100 2.09 -22.11 -16.05
CA ARG A 100 2.99 -22.92 -16.88
C ARG A 100 4.28 -23.26 -16.14
N SER A 101 4.22 -23.26 -14.81
CA SER A 101 5.34 -23.64 -13.97
C SER A 101 5.31 -25.12 -13.63
N GLN A 102 6.39 -25.64 -13.07
CA GLN A 102 6.48 -27.03 -12.62
C GLN A 102 5.85 -27.28 -11.24
N ASN A 103 5.32 -26.23 -10.59
CA ASN A 103 4.80 -26.30 -9.23
C ASN A 103 3.29 -26.02 -9.21
N VAL A 104 2.56 -26.76 -8.38
CA VAL A 104 1.14 -26.51 -8.13
C VAL A 104 0.99 -25.29 -7.23
N ILE A 105 0.19 -24.31 -7.64
CA ILE A 105 -0.16 -23.18 -6.76
C ILE A 105 -1.22 -23.68 -5.78
N LYS A 106 -1.02 -23.51 -4.48
CA LYS A 106 -1.92 -23.98 -3.42
C LYS A 106 -2.79 -22.88 -2.81
N LYS A 107 -2.41 -21.62 -3.01
CA LYS A 107 -3.07 -20.47 -2.41
C LYS A 107 -2.82 -19.21 -3.22
N ILE A 108 -3.83 -18.33 -3.27
CA ILE A 108 -3.72 -17.01 -3.87
C ILE A 108 -4.25 -15.95 -2.89
N ASP A 109 -3.49 -14.87 -2.75
CA ASP A 109 -3.91 -13.66 -2.04
C ASP A 109 -3.97 -12.48 -3.01
N PHE A 110 -5.06 -11.71 -2.97
CA PHE A 110 -5.14 -10.37 -3.55
C PHE A 110 -4.99 -9.35 -2.44
N ILE A 111 -4.02 -8.45 -2.54
CA ILE A 111 -3.57 -7.60 -1.44
C ILE A 111 -3.53 -6.15 -1.90
N LEU A 112 -4.14 -5.26 -1.11
CA LEU A 112 -3.85 -3.84 -1.14
C LEU A 112 -2.65 -3.57 -0.23
N ARG A 113 -1.54 -3.12 -0.80
CA ARG A 113 -0.33 -2.78 -0.07
C ARG A 113 -0.18 -1.27 0.04
N GLN A 114 -0.18 -0.77 1.27
CA GLN A 114 0.26 0.58 1.60
C GLN A 114 1.78 0.60 1.69
N ASN A 115 2.40 1.56 1.01
CA ASN A 115 3.80 1.91 1.23
C ASN A 115 3.83 3.32 1.86
N ALA A 116 4.35 3.42 3.08
CA ALA A 116 4.58 4.68 3.76
C ALA A 116 6.09 4.97 3.76
N THR A 117 6.52 5.94 2.96
CA THR A 117 7.91 6.34 2.81
C THR A 117 8.20 7.56 3.67
N PHE A 118 9.21 7.44 4.52
CA PHE A 118 9.65 8.49 5.45
C PHE A 118 11.00 9.04 4.99
N ALA A 119 11.09 10.35 4.80
CA ALA A 119 12.34 11.05 4.54
C ALA A 119 12.91 11.63 5.84
N GLY A 120 14.10 11.17 6.24
CA GLY A 120 14.85 11.68 7.38
C GLY A 120 16.00 12.56 6.93
N TYR A 121 16.13 13.75 7.53
CA TYR A 121 17.24 14.67 7.31
C TYR A 121 18.17 14.65 8.52
N SER A 122 19.48 14.60 8.27
CA SER A 122 20.51 14.67 9.31
C SER A 122 21.30 15.96 9.13
N ASP A 123 21.28 16.80 10.17
CA ASP A 123 22.00 18.09 10.22
C ASP A 123 23.38 17.97 10.90
N ARG A 124 23.95 16.75 10.90
CA ARG A 124 25.30 16.54 11.42
C ARG A 124 26.32 17.18 10.47
N MET A 125 27.39 17.74 11.03
CA MET A 125 28.45 18.43 10.27
C MET A 125 29.12 17.57 9.18
N LEU A 126 29.10 16.23 9.33
CA LEU A 126 29.62 15.26 8.35
C LEU A 126 28.50 14.58 7.52
N SER A 127 27.27 15.07 7.63
CA SER A 127 26.14 14.54 6.88
C SER A 127 26.25 14.92 5.41
N SER A 128 25.89 14.00 4.51
CA SER A 128 25.91 14.26 3.06
C SER A 128 24.87 15.31 2.61
N GLY A 129 24.04 15.83 3.52
CA GLY A 129 22.90 16.72 3.22
C GLY A 129 21.74 16.02 2.49
N LYS A 130 21.90 14.75 2.09
CA LYS A 130 20.88 13.99 1.37
C LYS A 130 19.89 13.36 2.35
N PRO A 131 18.59 13.34 2.02
CA PRO A 131 17.60 12.63 2.82
C PRO A 131 17.82 11.12 2.77
N HIS A 132 17.65 10.49 3.92
CA HIS A 132 17.57 9.03 4.03
C HIS A 132 16.11 8.61 3.97
N PHE A 133 15.77 7.70 3.05
CA PHE A 133 14.42 7.19 2.89
C PHE A 133 14.24 5.85 3.58
N HIS A 134 13.12 5.68 4.26
CA HIS A 134 12.70 4.40 4.82
C HIS A 134 11.24 4.13 4.47
N THR A 135 10.96 3.01 3.80
CA THR A 135 9.59 2.63 3.44
C THR A 135 9.09 1.53 4.35
N LYS A 136 7.92 1.74 4.96
CA LYS A 136 7.15 0.71 5.68
C LYS A 136 6.02 0.21 4.79
N LYS A 137 5.81 -1.10 4.80
CA LYS A 137 4.78 -1.77 4.01
C LYS A 137 3.73 -2.33 4.95
N ALA A 138 2.46 -2.01 4.71
CA ALA A 138 1.31 -2.65 5.36
C ALA A 138 0.45 -3.32 4.29
N SER A 139 -0.02 -4.52 4.57
CA SER A 139 -0.74 -5.35 3.60
C SER A 139 -2.14 -5.64 4.11
N PHE A 140 -3.15 -5.33 3.29
CA PHE A 140 -4.56 -5.58 3.56
C PHE A 140 -5.07 -6.61 2.55
N LYS A 141 -5.49 -7.78 3.03
CA LYS A 141 -5.99 -8.86 2.16
C LYS A 141 -7.41 -8.51 1.69
N LEU A 142 -7.56 -8.34 0.38
CA LEU A 142 -8.84 -8.10 -0.30
C LEU A 142 -9.50 -9.43 -0.74
N PHE A 143 -8.68 -10.42 -1.09
CA PHE A 143 -9.11 -11.79 -1.36
C PHE A 143 -8.06 -12.76 -0.81
N ASN A 144 -8.53 -13.89 -0.28
CA ASN A 144 -7.69 -14.93 0.30
C ASN A 144 -8.41 -16.25 0.11
N GLU A 145 -7.89 -17.11 -0.77
CA GLU A 145 -8.48 -18.43 -0.99
C GLU A 145 -7.39 -19.49 -1.13
N LYS A 146 -7.63 -20.65 -0.50
CA LYS A 146 -6.83 -21.85 -0.73
C LYS A 146 -7.35 -22.47 -2.02
N VAL A 147 -6.63 -22.25 -3.11
CA VAL A 147 -7.00 -22.71 -4.43
C VAL A 147 -5.83 -23.46 -5.02
N GLU A 148 -6.10 -24.68 -5.44
CA GLU A 148 -5.16 -25.46 -6.20
C GLU A 148 -5.27 -25.10 -7.69
N ILE A 149 -4.18 -24.60 -8.27
CA ILE A 149 -4.00 -24.45 -9.72
C ILE A 149 -2.87 -25.39 -10.13
N PRO A 150 -3.20 -26.57 -10.66
CA PRO A 150 -2.23 -27.52 -11.17
C PRO A 150 -1.32 -26.94 -12.25
N VAL A 151 -0.25 -27.68 -12.55
CA VAL A 151 0.66 -27.39 -13.65
C VAL A 151 -0.10 -27.38 -14.99
N ASN A 152 0.24 -26.44 -15.87
CA ASN A 152 -0.37 -26.21 -17.17
C ASN A 152 -1.88 -25.90 -17.10
N GLN A 153 -2.34 -25.30 -16.01
CA GLN A 153 -3.72 -24.87 -15.86
C GLN A 153 -3.86 -23.35 -15.73
N TYR A 154 -5.02 -22.89 -16.18
CA TYR A 154 -5.44 -21.51 -16.12
C TYR A 154 -6.66 -21.38 -15.19
N LYS A 155 -6.68 -20.33 -14.36
CA LYS A 155 -7.85 -19.99 -13.55
C LYS A 155 -8.04 -18.49 -13.46
N SER A 156 -9.29 -18.04 -13.54
CA SER A 156 -9.69 -16.66 -13.37
C SER A 156 -10.57 -16.47 -12.13
N PHE A 157 -10.48 -15.28 -11.55
CA PHE A 157 -11.16 -14.86 -10.35
C PHE A 157 -11.77 -13.48 -10.60
N LYS A 158 -13.03 -13.32 -10.19
CA LYS A 158 -13.74 -12.04 -10.25
C LYS A 158 -14.41 -11.80 -8.93
N GLY A 159 -14.39 -10.58 -8.45
CA GLY A 159 -15.02 -10.23 -7.19
C GLY A 159 -15.01 -8.75 -6.90
N ALA A 160 -15.54 -8.41 -5.73
CA ALA A 160 -15.48 -7.07 -5.17
C ALA A 160 -14.97 -7.15 -3.74
N ALA A 161 -14.13 -6.21 -3.34
CA ALA A 161 -13.64 -6.08 -1.97
C ALA A 161 -13.74 -4.62 -1.51
N THR A 162 -14.20 -4.40 -0.29
CA THR A 162 -14.33 -3.05 0.28
C THR A 162 -12.97 -2.50 0.68
N ILE A 163 -12.68 -1.26 0.29
CA ILE A 163 -11.46 -0.57 0.73
C ILE A 163 -11.56 -0.32 2.24
N PRO A 164 -10.56 -0.75 3.04
CA PRO A 164 -10.59 -0.55 4.48
C PRO A 164 -10.41 0.92 4.86
N ALA A 165 -10.74 1.26 6.12
CA ALA A 165 -10.47 2.57 6.68
C ALA A 165 -8.95 2.77 6.86
N ILE A 166 -8.33 3.42 5.86
CA ILE A 166 -6.88 3.65 5.78
C ILE A 166 -6.59 5.12 5.45
N PRO A 167 -5.40 5.65 5.81
CA PRO A 167 -5.00 7.02 5.49
C PRO A 167 -5.06 7.30 3.98
N PRO A 168 -5.44 8.50 3.54
CA PRO A 168 -5.48 8.83 2.11
C PRO A 168 -4.08 8.81 1.48
N THR A 169 -4.03 8.57 0.17
CA THR A 169 -2.83 8.75 -0.66
C THR A 169 -2.37 10.20 -0.63
N GLY A 170 -1.06 10.43 -0.57
CA GLY A 170 -0.48 11.76 -0.63
C GLY A 170 -0.85 12.63 0.58
N LEU A 171 0.07 12.78 1.53
CA LEU A 171 -0.10 13.73 2.63
C LEU A 171 0.15 15.15 2.13
N ALA A 172 -0.83 15.76 1.45
CA ALA A 172 -0.66 17.05 0.81
C ALA A 172 -0.17 18.15 1.77
N GLY A 173 1.02 18.69 1.50
CA GLY A 173 1.73 19.64 2.35
C GLY A 173 2.68 19.00 3.38
N CYS A 174 2.91 17.69 3.31
CA CYS A 174 3.95 16.98 4.04
C CYS A 174 5.04 16.54 3.05
N ASN A 175 6.28 16.99 3.28
CA ASN A 175 7.41 16.66 2.40
C ASN A 175 8.30 15.54 2.96
N ILE A 176 7.92 14.98 4.12
CA ILE A 176 8.72 13.98 4.85
C ILE A 176 8.02 12.63 4.99
N ILE A 177 6.73 12.56 4.71
CA ILE A 177 5.96 11.32 4.72
C ILE A 177 5.13 11.27 3.45
N GLU A 178 5.34 10.22 2.66
CA GLU A 178 4.61 9.93 1.45
C GLU A 178 3.89 8.59 1.62
N ILE A 179 2.63 8.52 1.21
CA ILE A 179 1.80 7.31 1.30
C ILE A 179 1.28 7.01 -0.09
N ASP A 180 1.61 5.82 -0.59
CA ASP A 180 1.13 5.26 -1.85
C ASP A 180 0.54 3.86 -1.65
N TYR A 181 -0.29 3.44 -2.61
CA TYR A 181 -0.98 2.16 -2.57
C TYR A 181 -0.80 1.40 -3.87
N ASN A 182 -0.61 0.09 -3.75
CA ASN A 182 -0.51 -0.82 -4.88
C ASN A 182 -1.36 -2.06 -4.65
N VAL A 183 -1.94 -2.60 -5.70
CA VAL A 183 -2.59 -3.91 -5.67
C VAL A 183 -1.61 -5.00 -6.07
N ILE A 184 -1.69 -6.17 -5.42
CA ILE A 184 -0.74 -7.26 -5.60
C ILE A 184 -1.48 -8.58 -5.60
N VAL A 185 -1.18 -9.44 -6.57
CA VAL A 185 -1.56 -10.86 -6.53
C VAL A 185 -0.34 -11.65 -6.05
N SER A 186 -0.50 -12.41 -4.98
CA SER A 186 0.55 -13.28 -4.43
C SER A 186 0.12 -14.75 -4.57
N CYS A 187 0.88 -15.51 -5.36
CA CYS A 187 0.69 -16.95 -5.53
C CYS A 187 1.65 -17.72 -4.62
N TYR A 188 1.17 -18.78 -3.97
CA TYR A 188 1.97 -19.65 -3.10
C TYR A 188 1.96 -21.07 -3.64
N PHE A 189 3.13 -21.69 -3.74
CA PHE A 189 3.35 -23.05 -4.23
C PHE A 189 3.43 -24.09 -3.10
#